data_AF-A0A8T7LIN4-F1
#
_entry.id   AF-A0A8T7LIN4-F1
#
_cell.length_a   1.000
_cell.length_b   1.000
_cell.length_c   1.000
_cell.angle_alpha   90.00
_cell.angle_beta   90.00
_cell.angle_gamma   90.00
#
_symmetry.space_group_name_H-M   'P 1'
#
loop_
_entity.id
_entity.type
_entity.pdbx_description
1 polymer ?
#
loop_
_entity_poly.entity_id
_entity_poly.type
_entity_poly.pdbx_seq_one_letter_code
_entity_poly.pdbx_strand_id
1 'polypeptide(L)'
;MAERELHPLVVEGDDAWRVYPYTPAPGNPAMRFPEAEGHQDVTSDTYYASGIVRGERSGRQFAFLIIFAQLSGPVRALGMDMHIAALFDLASGGYMTRASYDLPPWRWLGRRLTITRGALGVGWDSPGWMSRLMARRDQAGALVPFGYTLDLHGHDSYGRPVALNLVVDAVKPPQPVGGAAYDGTITVMGQPDTYSYFQSLRYRGSLRWRGADEPVSGAIGWLDRQWFPHYVGSRAGALADRYGHHWSQLSLDNGWEFSLWRHFARHERNRIVPFSGLTITDPDGRTSFTDEYHIDVLSYCRDEGYVIPLYAPVQHAFGARHDVRYFFDAYRLRVPALDLEITSTPLAHAPAHRMPVDYLSGPTRLEGTMGGRPVTGFGFNERTLALSRPWELQQVLVDSLRHLARREVAPVALADRVAETGALIEGGKKREAHTFLQREVRPELEVLAEPHRSHLLRLCDDLTGLLR
;
A
#
# COMPACT_ATOMS: atom_id res chain seq x y z
N MET A 1 -10.10 -21.76 -40.11
CA MET A 1 -8.68 -22.15 -40.13
C MET A 1 -7.99 -21.34 -41.20
N ALA A 2 -7.24 -20.32 -40.79
CA ALA A 2 -6.27 -19.63 -41.62
C ALA A 2 -5.04 -19.45 -40.73
N GLU A 3 -3.97 -20.19 -41.06
CA GLU A 3 -2.68 -20.09 -40.41
C GLU A 3 -2.13 -18.67 -40.60
N ARG A 4 -1.87 -17.98 -39.49
CA ARG A 4 -1.02 -16.79 -39.51
C ARG A 4 0.40 -17.26 -39.26
N GLU A 5 1.23 -17.10 -40.29
CA GLU A 5 2.68 -17.27 -40.23
C GLU A 5 3.25 -16.43 -39.07
N LEU A 6 3.89 -17.13 -38.13
CA LEU A 6 4.73 -16.53 -37.11
C LEU A 6 5.99 -15.99 -37.79
N HIS A 7 6.04 -14.68 -38.01
CA HIS A 7 7.30 -14.01 -38.29
C HIS A 7 8.25 -14.24 -37.11
N PRO A 8 9.52 -14.61 -37.35
CA PRO A 8 10.49 -14.81 -36.28
C PRO A 8 10.71 -13.47 -35.57
N LEU A 9 10.33 -13.42 -34.29
CA LEU A 9 10.71 -12.33 -33.39
C LEU A 9 12.23 -12.30 -33.32
N VAL A 10 12.81 -11.23 -33.87
CA VAL A 10 14.19 -10.84 -33.59
C VAL A 10 14.28 -10.62 -32.08
N VAL A 11 15.06 -11.47 -31.42
CA VAL A 11 15.45 -11.29 -30.02
C VAL A 11 16.44 -10.13 -29.98
N GLU A 12 15.95 -8.89 -29.87
CA GLU A 12 16.75 -7.79 -29.33
C GLU A 12 16.95 -8.05 -27.83
N GLY A 13 18.21 -8.08 -27.40
CA GLY A 13 18.63 -8.73 -26.14
C GLY A 13 18.01 -8.16 -24.85
N ASP A 14 17.85 -9.05 -23.88
CA ASP A 14 17.23 -8.91 -22.54
C ASP A 14 17.69 -7.72 -21.65
N ASP A 15 18.63 -6.89 -22.10
CA ASP A 15 19.23 -5.81 -21.31
C ASP A 15 19.15 -4.42 -21.97
N ALA A 16 18.42 -4.24 -23.07
CA ALA A 16 18.29 -2.91 -23.73
C ALA A 16 17.78 -1.81 -22.77
N TRP A 17 16.96 -2.20 -21.79
CA TRP A 17 16.46 -1.30 -20.75
C TRP A 17 17.52 -0.90 -19.72
N ARG A 18 18.71 -1.51 -19.67
CA ARG A 18 19.80 -1.15 -18.74
C ARG A 18 20.70 -0.04 -19.27
N VAL A 19 20.21 0.77 -20.20
CA VAL A 19 20.94 1.89 -20.80
C VAL A 19 20.07 3.14 -20.70
N TYR A 20 20.68 4.27 -20.35
CA TYR A 20 20.02 5.57 -20.43
C TYR A 20 20.36 6.29 -21.73
N PRO A 21 19.39 7.00 -22.36
CA PRO A 21 18.00 7.13 -21.93
C PRO A 21 17.17 5.87 -22.27
N TYR A 22 16.14 5.60 -21.46
CA TYR A 22 15.18 4.51 -21.68
C TYR A 22 13.74 5.03 -21.67
N THR A 23 12.84 4.41 -22.43
CA THR A 23 11.43 4.85 -22.55
C THR A 23 10.51 3.64 -22.67
N PRO A 24 9.98 3.12 -21.55
CA PRO A 24 9.07 1.97 -21.55
C PRO A 24 7.68 2.30 -22.12
N ALA A 25 7.31 3.58 -22.19
CA ALA A 25 6.05 4.05 -22.75
C ALA A 25 6.31 5.12 -23.81
N PRO A 26 6.55 4.75 -25.09
CA PRO A 26 6.91 5.69 -26.15
C PRO A 26 5.89 6.81 -26.37
N GLY A 27 4.61 6.57 -26.05
CA GLY A 27 3.54 7.57 -26.11
C GLY A 27 3.57 8.59 -24.97
N ASN A 28 4.37 8.36 -23.93
CA ASN A 28 4.42 9.19 -22.73
C ASN A 28 5.83 9.77 -22.47
N PRO A 29 6.10 11.03 -22.85
CA PRO A 29 7.41 11.64 -22.64
C PRO A 29 7.76 11.83 -21.17
N ALA A 30 6.78 11.80 -20.25
CA ALA A 30 7.02 11.84 -18.81
C ALA A 30 7.62 10.52 -18.28
N MET A 31 7.58 9.45 -19.07
CA MET A 31 8.19 8.15 -18.79
C MET A 31 9.54 7.97 -19.50
N ARG A 32 10.33 9.05 -19.62
CA ARG A 32 11.70 8.99 -20.14
C ARG A 32 12.70 8.96 -18.98
N PHE A 33 13.56 7.95 -18.97
CA PHE A 33 14.55 7.73 -17.91
C PHE A 33 15.94 8.19 -18.35
N PRO A 34 16.76 8.77 -17.46
CA PRO A 34 16.58 8.85 -16.00
C PRO A 34 15.66 9.98 -15.52
N GLU A 35 15.16 10.84 -16.42
CA GLU A 35 14.48 12.07 -16.03
C GLU A 35 13.22 11.82 -15.18
N ALA A 36 12.44 10.78 -15.50
CA ALA A 36 11.25 10.34 -14.77
C ALA A 36 11.53 9.97 -13.30
N GLU A 37 12.77 9.60 -12.96
CA GLU A 37 13.15 9.25 -11.60
C GLU A 37 13.40 10.50 -10.74
N GLY A 38 13.71 11.64 -11.36
CA GLY A 38 13.98 12.89 -10.66
C GLY A 38 12.73 13.72 -10.35
N HIS A 39 12.96 14.93 -9.85
CA HIS A 39 11.91 15.93 -9.61
C HIS A 39 11.22 16.36 -10.91
N GLN A 40 9.88 16.41 -10.89
CA GLN A 40 9.05 16.71 -12.07
C GLN A 40 8.45 18.13 -12.09
N ASP A 41 8.95 19.06 -11.25
CA ASP A 41 8.40 20.43 -11.11
C ASP A 41 6.90 20.48 -10.76
N VAL A 42 6.45 19.46 -10.05
CA VAL A 42 5.07 19.29 -9.62
C VAL A 42 4.84 19.74 -8.18
N THR A 43 3.56 19.85 -7.84
CA THR A 43 3.14 20.20 -6.47
C THR A 43 3.13 19.01 -5.52
N SER A 44 2.94 17.78 -6.01
CA SER A 44 3.07 16.56 -5.20
C SER A 44 3.94 15.52 -5.89
N ASP A 45 4.94 15.06 -5.16
CA ASP A 45 6.02 14.22 -5.67
C ASP A 45 6.35 13.15 -4.61
N THR A 46 6.09 11.88 -4.91
CA THR A 46 6.19 10.75 -3.98
C THR A 46 7.18 9.70 -4.47
N TYR A 47 8.03 9.26 -3.55
CA TYR A 47 8.96 8.16 -3.68
C TYR A 47 8.68 7.16 -2.57
N TYR A 48 8.30 5.94 -2.94
CA TYR A 48 8.04 4.85 -2.01
C TYR A 48 8.97 3.70 -2.37
N ALA A 49 9.77 3.22 -1.42
CA ALA A 49 10.56 2.01 -1.60
C ALA A 49 10.26 1.02 -0.48
N SER A 50 10.09 -0.24 -0.82
CA SER A 50 9.80 -1.30 0.14
C SER A 50 10.44 -2.61 -0.28
N GLY A 51 10.63 -3.53 0.65
CA GLY A 51 11.28 -4.79 0.33
C GLY A 51 11.41 -5.74 1.48
N ILE A 52 11.83 -6.97 1.15
CA ILE A 52 12.13 -8.03 2.10
C ILE A 52 13.64 -8.29 2.07
N VAL A 53 14.27 -8.31 3.23
CA VAL A 53 15.68 -8.66 3.39
C VAL A 53 15.85 -9.76 4.42
N ARG A 54 16.87 -10.60 4.23
CA ARG A 54 17.21 -11.71 5.11
C ARG A 54 18.61 -11.48 5.67
N GLY A 55 18.75 -11.62 6.99
CA GLY A 55 20.05 -11.66 7.67
C GLY A 55 20.87 -12.84 7.18
N GLU A 56 22.07 -12.58 6.68
CA GLU A 56 22.95 -13.63 6.15
C GLU A 56 23.52 -14.53 7.25
N ARG A 57 23.56 -14.05 8.50
CA ARG A 57 24.08 -14.81 9.65
C ARG A 57 22.97 -15.48 10.42
N SER A 58 21.90 -14.75 10.73
CA SER A 58 20.81 -15.25 11.56
C SER A 58 19.72 -15.97 10.75
N GLY A 59 19.65 -15.73 9.44
CA GLY A 59 18.56 -16.19 8.59
C GLY A 59 17.22 -15.48 8.85
N ARG A 60 17.15 -14.56 9.81
CA ARG A 60 15.92 -13.79 10.16
C ARG A 60 15.50 -12.93 8.98
N GLN A 61 14.20 -12.82 8.76
CA GLN A 61 13.63 -12.00 7.70
C GLN A 61 13.04 -10.72 8.26
N PHE A 62 13.30 -9.63 7.55
CA PHE A 62 12.80 -8.31 7.84
C PHE A 62 12.12 -7.75 6.59
N ALA A 63 11.11 -6.94 6.79
CA ALA A 63 10.58 -6.08 5.73
C ALA A 63 10.82 -4.62 6.08
N PHE A 64 10.88 -3.76 5.07
CA PHE A 64 10.93 -2.33 5.27
C PHE A 64 10.02 -1.61 4.28
N LEU A 65 9.62 -0.40 4.66
CA LEU A 65 9.15 0.61 3.72
C LEU A 65 9.76 1.95 4.07
N ILE A 66 9.96 2.79 3.06
CA ILE A 66 10.37 4.18 3.19
C ILE A 66 9.59 5.02 2.18
N ILE A 67 9.13 6.19 2.62
CA ILE A 67 8.36 7.13 1.82
C ILE A 67 8.99 8.50 1.98
N PHE A 68 9.27 9.15 0.87
CA PHE A 68 9.55 10.57 0.80
C PHE A 68 8.45 11.21 -0.04
N ALA A 69 7.80 12.24 0.48
CA ALA A 69 6.78 12.94 -0.28
C ALA A 69 6.93 14.45 -0.12
N GLN A 70 7.05 15.15 -1.25
CA GLN A 70 6.85 16.58 -1.32
C GLN A 70 5.35 16.83 -1.48
N LEU A 71 4.70 17.56 -0.57
CA LEU A 71 3.30 17.94 -0.74
C LEU A 71 3.18 19.46 -0.60
N SER A 72 3.45 20.16 -1.68
CA SER A 72 3.59 21.62 -1.69
C SER A 72 2.32 22.40 -1.32
N GLY A 73 1.16 21.75 -1.23
CA GLY A 73 -0.13 22.40 -1.00
C GLY A 73 -0.56 23.31 -2.17
N PRO A 74 -1.63 24.11 -2.02
CA PRO A 74 -2.07 25.06 -3.04
C PRO A 74 -1.10 26.24 -3.21
N VAL A 75 -0.37 26.60 -2.14
CA VAL A 75 0.74 27.56 -2.18
C VAL A 75 1.93 26.86 -1.56
N ARG A 76 3.09 26.90 -2.25
CA ARG A 76 4.29 26.16 -1.84
C ARG A 76 4.60 26.35 -0.37
N ALA A 77 4.45 27.56 0.20
CA ALA A 77 4.72 27.92 1.60
C ALA A 77 3.82 27.23 2.66
N LEU A 78 2.66 26.71 2.26
CA LEU A 78 1.69 26.01 3.12
C LEU A 78 1.73 24.48 2.97
N GLY A 79 2.58 23.98 2.06
CA GLY A 79 2.82 22.55 1.91
C GLY A 79 3.40 21.86 3.15
N MET A 80 3.39 20.54 3.08
CA MET A 80 3.85 19.58 4.07
C MET A 80 4.72 18.55 3.36
N ASP A 81 6.03 18.65 3.51
CA ASP A 81 6.90 17.57 3.07
C ASP A 81 6.90 16.50 4.18
N MET A 82 7.01 15.22 3.81
CA MET A 82 7.03 14.13 4.79
C MET A 82 8.02 13.03 4.45
N HIS A 83 8.48 12.38 5.50
CA HIS A 83 9.25 11.16 5.45
C HIS A 83 8.66 10.13 6.41
N ILE A 84 8.38 8.93 5.91
CA ILE A 84 7.89 7.81 6.71
C ILE A 84 8.80 6.62 6.48
N ALA A 85 9.17 5.93 7.54
CA ALA A 85 9.93 4.69 7.45
C ALA A 85 9.41 3.67 8.45
N ALA A 86 9.47 2.39 8.09
CA ALA A 86 9.17 1.30 8.99
C ALA A 86 10.06 0.10 8.72
N LEU A 87 10.34 -0.66 9.79
CA LEU A 87 11.01 -1.95 9.76
C LEU A 87 10.15 -2.96 10.50
N PHE A 88 9.96 -4.12 9.89
CA PHE A 88 9.13 -5.22 10.38
C PHE A 88 10.00 -6.44 10.62
N ASP A 89 9.87 -7.07 11.78
CA ASP A 89 10.41 -8.40 12.04
C ASP A 89 9.34 -9.42 11.67
N LEU A 90 9.58 -10.19 10.59
CA LEU A 90 8.55 -11.07 10.03
C LEU A 90 8.29 -12.33 10.86
N ALA A 91 9.18 -12.67 11.79
CA ALA A 91 8.99 -13.80 12.68
C ALA A 91 8.07 -13.45 13.85
N SER A 92 8.24 -12.24 14.41
CA SER A 92 7.42 -11.78 15.55
C SER A 92 6.17 -10.99 15.14
N GLY A 93 6.13 -10.47 13.90
CA GLY A 93 5.14 -9.50 13.43
C GLY A 93 5.26 -8.12 14.08
N GLY A 94 6.24 -7.92 14.97
CA GLY A 94 6.50 -6.63 15.59
C GLY A 94 7.27 -5.69 14.66
N TYR A 95 6.96 -4.40 14.73
CA TYR A 95 7.57 -3.41 13.85
C TYR A 95 7.96 -2.12 14.60
N MET A 96 8.77 -1.30 13.94
CA MET A 96 8.94 0.11 14.26
C MET A 96 8.44 0.94 13.09
N THR A 97 7.97 2.15 13.39
CA THR A 97 7.52 3.12 12.40
C THR A 97 7.96 4.49 12.86
N ARG A 98 8.32 5.36 11.91
CA ARG A 98 8.70 6.74 12.16
C ARG A 98 8.09 7.61 11.08
N ALA A 99 7.45 8.69 11.50
CA ALA A 99 7.01 9.75 10.61
C ALA A 99 7.70 11.05 11.00
N SER A 100 8.18 11.79 10.01
CA SER A 100 8.75 13.11 10.16
C SER A 100 8.13 14.02 9.12
N TYR A 101 7.88 15.26 9.52
CA TYR A 101 7.18 16.24 8.71
C TYR A 101 7.94 17.55 8.71
N ASP A 102 7.82 18.27 7.60
CA ASP A 102 8.31 19.62 7.43
C ASP A 102 7.10 20.54 7.23
N LEU A 103 6.65 21.15 8.33
CA LEU A 103 5.42 21.94 8.43
C LEU A 103 5.73 23.41 8.73
N PRO A 104 4.85 24.35 8.32
CA PRO A 104 4.89 25.72 8.82
C PRO A 104 4.84 25.78 10.36
N PRO A 105 5.54 26.74 11.02
CA PRO A 105 6.48 27.70 10.42
C PRO A 105 7.90 27.12 10.23
N TRP A 106 8.21 25.94 10.79
CA TRP A 106 9.55 25.37 10.86
C TRP A 106 10.23 25.19 9.50
N ARG A 107 9.46 24.80 8.49
CA ARG A 107 9.93 24.68 7.10
C ARG A 107 10.49 25.97 6.49
N TRP A 108 10.17 27.13 7.07
CA TRP A 108 10.69 28.43 6.60
C TRP A 108 12.13 28.66 7.06
N LEU A 109 12.59 27.92 8.07
CA LEU A 109 13.96 28.01 8.61
C LEU A 109 14.94 27.08 7.89
N GLY A 110 14.44 26.09 7.16
CA GLY A 110 15.24 25.14 6.39
C GLY A 110 14.38 23.98 5.93
N ARG A 111 14.63 23.49 4.70
CA ARG A 111 13.91 22.34 4.15
C ARG A 111 14.56 21.05 4.58
N ARG A 112 13.76 20.10 5.03
CA ARG A 112 14.24 18.74 5.36
C ARG A 112 14.30 17.83 4.13
N LEU A 113 13.39 18.02 3.19
CA LEU A 113 13.31 17.24 1.96
C LEU A 113 14.13 17.88 0.83
N THR A 114 14.99 17.08 0.21
CA THR A 114 15.69 17.40 -1.03
C THR A 114 15.33 16.39 -2.11
N ILE A 115 15.04 16.87 -3.33
CA ILE A 115 14.80 16.02 -4.51
C ILE A 115 15.68 16.56 -5.65
N THR A 116 16.44 15.69 -6.31
CA THR A 116 17.29 16.02 -7.46
C THR A 116 16.49 15.98 -8.76
N ARG A 117 16.79 16.90 -9.68
CA ARG A 117 16.26 16.84 -11.04
C ARG A 117 17.08 15.85 -11.88
N GLY A 118 16.42 15.20 -12.84
CA GLY A 118 17.07 14.47 -13.94
C GLY A 118 17.48 13.02 -13.64
N ALA A 119 17.78 12.68 -12.39
CA ALA A 119 17.99 11.29 -11.96
C ALA A 119 17.45 11.11 -10.54
N LEU A 120 17.29 9.86 -10.12
CA LEU A 120 16.81 9.54 -8.79
C LEU A 120 17.74 10.13 -7.73
N GLY A 121 17.16 10.92 -6.83
CA GLY A 121 17.87 11.42 -5.66
C GLY A 121 16.90 12.12 -4.75
N VAL A 122 16.54 11.46 -3.66
CA VAL A 122 15.65 12.00 -2.65
C VAL A 122 16.26 11.77 -1.28
N GLY A 123 16.21 12.81 -0.44
CA GLY A 123 16.82 12.78 0.88
C GLY A 123 15.98 13.53 1.90
N TRP A 124 15.97 13.00 3.12
CA TRP A 124 15.38 13.62 4.29
C TRP A 124 16.46 13.85 5.34
N ASP A 125 16.69 15.12 5.67
CA ASP A 125 17.60 15.53 6.73
C ASP A 125 16.83 15.90 7.99
N SER A 126 17.29 15.43 9.14
CA SER A 126 16.73 15.76 10.43
C SER A 126 17.82 15.83 11.49
N PRO A 127 17.63 16.61 12.56
CA PRO A 127 18.61 16.65 13.64
C PRO A 127 18.92 15.23 14.17
N GLY A 128 20.16 14.79 13.98
CA GLY A 128 20.67 13.51 14.47
C GLY A 128 20.40 12.29 13.60
N TRP A 129 19.80 12.41 12.41
CA TRP A 129 19.64 11.28 11.48
C TRP A 129 19.27 11.74 10.06
N MET A 130 19.54 10.88 9.08
CA MET A 130 19.19 11.12 7.68
C MET A 130 18.65 9.86 7.02
N SER A 131 17.92 10.03 5.93
CA SER A 131 17.54 8.94 5.04
C SER A 131 17.62 9.39 3.60
N ARG A 132 18.08 8.52 2.70
CA ARG A 132 18.35 8.86 1.30
C ARG A 132 18.03 7.67 0.40
N LEU A 133 17.55 7.97 -0.80
CA LEU A 133 17.47 7.05 -1.92
C LEU A 133 18.08 7.77 -3.13
N MET A 134 19.20 7.28 -3.64
CA MET A 134 20.03 7.98 -4.62
C MET A 134 20.43 7.07 -5.77
N ALA A 135 20.45 7.59 -7.00
CA ALA A 135 21.06 6.92 -8.13
C ALA A 135 22.55 6.68 -7.89
N ARG A 136 23.01 5.47 -8.19
CA ARG A 136 24.42 5.10 -8.11
C ARG A 136 25.19 5.69 -9.28
N ARG A 137 26.46 5.98 -9.01
CA ARG A 137 27.44 6.37 -10.01
C ARG A 137 28.61 5.41 -9.98
N ASP A 138 29.20 5.17 -11.14
CA ASP A 138 30.43 4.38 -11.26
C ASP A 138 31.67 5.20 -10.86
N GLN A 139 32.86 4.62 -11.02
CA GLN A 139 34.12 5.29 -10.70
C GLN A 139 34.41 6.52 -11.56
N ALA A 140 33.85 6.60 -12.77
CA ALA A 140 33.96 7.75 -13.66
C ALA A 140 32.89 8.83 -13.37
N GLY A 141 31.99 8.58 -12.42
CA GLY A 141 30.88 9.47 -12.08
C GLY A 141 29.66 9.34 -13.00
N ALA A 142 29.68 8.40 -13.96
CA ALA A 142 28.54 8.13 -14.82
C ALA A 142 27.43 7.39 -14.03
N LEU A 143 26.17 7.62 -14.39
CA LEU A 143 25.04 6.93 -13.75
C LEU A 143 25.13 5.43 -14.05
N VAL A 144 24.91 4.61 -13.03
CA VAL A 144 24.64 3.18 -13.21
C VAL A 144 23.14 3.04 -13.48
N PRO A 145 22.71 2.64 -14.69
CA PRO A 145 21.29 2.60 -15.02
C PRO A 145 20.51 1.70 -14.06
N PHE A 146 19.48 2.28 -13.45
CA PHE A 146 18.59 1.62 -12.49
C PHE A 146 19.32 0.95 -11.30
N GLY A 147 20.47 1.50 -10.93
CA GLY A 147 21.19 1.15 -9.71
C GLY A 147 21.06 2.28 -8.68
N TYR A 148 20.78 1.94 -7.42
CA TYR A 148 20.57 2.91 -6.35
C TYR A 148 21.31 2.56 -5.05
N THR A 149 21.41 3.54 -4.16
CA THR A 149 21.68 3.33 -2.73
C THR A 149 20.49 3.76 -1.92
N LEU A 150 20.16 3.02 -0.87
CA LEU A 150 19.12 3.35 0.09
C LEU A 150 19.73 3.34 1.50
N ASP A 151 19.68 4.49 2.16
CA ASP A 151 20.13 4.67 3.52
C ASP A 151 18.96 5.09 4.40
N LEU A 152 18.76 4.41 5.52
CA LEU A 152 17.79 4.76 6.55
C LEU A 152 18.48 4.70 7.92
N HIS A 153 18.62 5.85 8.55
CA HIS A 153 19.17 5.96 9.90
C HIS A 153 18.16 6.58 10.86
N GLY A 154 18.28 6.22 12.14
CA GLY A 154 17.52 6.88 13.19
C GLY A 154 17.47 6.06 14.46
N HIS A 155 16.35 6.17 15.16
CA HIS A 155 16.08 5.42 16.38
C HIS A 155 14.65 4.88 16.37
N ASP A 156 14.44 3.70 16.96
CA ASP A 156 13.12 3.11 17.17
C ASP A 156 12.37 3.79 18.33
N SER A 157 11.14 3.34 18.61
CA SER A 157 10.28 3.88 19.68
C SER A 157 10.87 3.72 21.10
N TYR A 158 11.90 2.88 21.27
CA TYR A 158 12.62 2.70 22.53
C TYR A 158 13.95 3.46 22.55
N GLY A 159 14.20 4.31 21.55
CA GLY A 159 15.45 5.07 21.43
C GLY A 159 16.64 4.23 20.98
N ARG A 160 16.45 3.00 20.50
CA ARG A 160 17.55 2.15 20.02
C ARG A 160 17.95 2.53 18.60
N PRO A 161 19.25 2.55 18.26
CA PRO A 161 19.70 2.86 16.91
C PRO A 161 19.08 1.94 15.86
N VAL A 162 18.73 2.55 14.74
CA VAL A 162 18.29 1.89 13.50
C VAL A 162 19.22 2.32 12.38
N ALA A 163 19.76 1.36 11.64
CA ALA A 163 20.47 1.61 10.40
C ALA A 163 20.13 0.53 9.38
N LEU A 164 19.75 0.94 8.18
CA LEU A 164 19.61 0.08 7.01
C LEU A 164 20.34 0.77 5.87
N ASN A 165 21.40 0.14 5.36
CA ASN A 165 22.20 0.67 4.25
C ASN A 165 22.21 -0.38 3.16
N LEU A 166 21.67 -0.06 2.00
CA LEU A 166 21.45 -1.01 0.91
C LEU A 166 22.02 -0.48 -0.40
N VAL A 167 22.72 -1.37 -1.10
CA VAL A 167 22.91 -1.30 -2.54
C VAL A 167 21.69 -1.94 -3.19
N VAL A 168 21.13 -1.24 -4.16
CA VAL A 168 19.91 -1.60 -4.85
C VAL A 168 20.22 -1.76 -6.34
N ASP A 169 19.71 -2.84 -6.94
CA ASP A 169 19.69 -2.99 -8.39
C ASP A 169 18.27 -3.32 -8.84
N ALA A 170 17.84 -2.74 -9.96
CA ALA A 170 16.63 -3.19 -10.62
C ALA A 170 16.80 -4.57 -11.25
N VAL A 171 15.78 -5.42 -11.05
CA VAL A 171 15.71 -6.77 -11.64
C VAL A 171 14.85 -6.81 -12.90
N LYS A 172 13.97 -5.83 -13.08
CA LYS A 172 13.12 -5.65 -14.27
C LYS A 172 13.15 -4.19 -14.75
N PRO A 173 12.79 -3.92 -16.02
CA PRO A 173 12.58 -2.55 -16.48
C PRO A 173 11.55 -1.81 -15.60
N PRO A 174 11.57 -0.47 -15.58
CA PRO A 174 10.46 0.30 -15.05
C PRO A 174 9.14 -0.11 -15.70
N GLN A 175 8.10 -0.20 -14.87
CA GLN A 175 6.78 -0.72 -15.19
C GLN A 175 5.76 0.41 -15.07
N PRO A 176 5.42 1.10 -16.18
CA PRO A 176 4.36 2.10 -16.17
C PRO A 176 3.06 1.49 -15.66
N VAL A 177 2.39 2.15 -14.72
CA VAL A 177 1.11 1.67 -14.20
C VAL A 177 0.07 1.63 -15.31
N GLY A 178 -0.65 0.51 -15.38
CA GLY A 178 -1.61 0.23 -16.43
C GLY A 178 -0.99 -0.25 -17.74
N GLY A 179 0.33 -0.52 -17.75
CA GLY A 179 1.05 -1.01 -18.94
C GLY A 179 0.77 -0.14 -20.17
N ALA A 180 0.72 -0.76 -21.35
CA ALA A 180 0.42 -0.07 -22.60
C ALA A 180 -1.00 0.53 -22.70
N ALA A 181 -1.93 0.15 -21.80
CA ALA A 181 -3.29 0.68 -21.82
C ALA A 181 -3.38 2.12 -21.28
N TYR A 182 -2.46 2.48 -20.37
CA TYR A 182 -2.45 3.78 -19.70
C TYR A 182 -1.09 4.49 -19.78
N ASP A 183 -0.04 3.81 -20.25
CA ASP A 183 1.31 4.35 -20.40
C ASP A 183 1.83 5.03 -19.12
N GLY A 184 1.40 4.54 -17.95
CA GLY A 184 1.79 5.10 -16.65
C GLY A 184 1.02 6.34 -16.23
N THR A 185 -0.04 6.74 -16.94
CA THR A 185 -0.91 7.87 -16.58
C THR A 185 -2.27 7.38 -16.12
N ILE A 186 -2.58 7.62 -14.84
CA ILE A 186 -3.77 7.12 -14.16
C ILE A 186 -4.51 8.25 -13.42
N THR A 187 -5.70 7.94 -12.91
CA THR A 187 -6.43 8.82 -12.00
C THR A 187 -6.24 8.35 -10.57
N VAL A 188 -5.66 9.21 -9.72
CA VAL A 188 -5.45 8.93 -8.29
C VAL A 188 -6.26 9.91 -7.45
N MET A 189 -7.08 9.40 -6.52
CA MET A 189 -7.95 10.21 -5.66
C MET A 189 -8.84 11.19 -6.44
N GLY A 190 -9.32 10.75 -7.61
CA GLY A 190 -10.14 11.52 -8.53
C GLY A 190 -9.38 12.60 -9.32
N GLN A 191 -8.06 12.70 -9.19
CA GLN A 191 -7.21 13.61 -9.97
C GLN A 191 -6.68 12.88 -11.21
N PRO A 192 -7.06 13.30 -12.44
CA PRO A 192 -6.51 12.73 -13.66
C PRO A 192 -5.05 13.16 -13.84
N ASP A 193 -4.40 12.56 -14.84
CA ASP A 193 -3.04 12.91 -15.26
C ASP A 193 -1.99 12.73 -14.14
N THR A 194 -2.25 11.82 -13.20
CA THR A 194 -1.24 11.36 -12.24
C THR A 194 -0.37 10.33 -12.92
N TYR A 195 0.94 10.53 -12.85
CA TYR A 195 1.90 9.61 -13.43
C TYR A 195 2.43 8.66 -12.36
N SER A 196 2.56 7.39 -12.69
CA SER A 196 3.12 6.38 -11.80
C SER A 196 3.85 5.28 -12.58
N TYR A 197 4.96 4.81 -12.01
CA TYR A 197 5.59 3.57 -12.42
C TYR A 197 6.10 2.78 -11.20
N PHE A 198 6.21 1.47 -11.38
CA PHE A 198 6.87 0.57 -10.45
C PHE A 198 8.22 0.11 -10.97
N GLN A 199 9.09 -0.31 -10.07
CA GLN A 199 10.28 -1.04 -10.46
C GLN A 199 10.60 -2.12 -9.45
N SER A 200 10.88 -3.31 -9.97
CA SER A 200 11.28 -4.47 -9.18
C SER A 200 12.73 -4.35 -8.80
N LEU A 201 13.03 -4.51 -7.51
CA LEU A 201 14.33 -4.28 -6.93
C LEU A 201 14.85 -5.52 -6.20
N ARG A 202 16.17 -5.65 -6.18
CA ARG A 202 16.88 -6.51 -5.22
C ARG A 202 17.78 -5.66 -4.33
N TYR A 203 18.06 -6.16 -3.15
CA TYR A 203 18.81 -5.46 -2.12
C TYR A 203 20.00 -6.29 -1.61
N ARG A 204 21.10 -5.61 -1.33
CA ARG A 204 22.22 -6.15 -0.54
C ARG A 204 22.79 -5.05 0.33
N GLY A 205 23.12 -5.35 1.58
CA GLY A 205 23.79 -4.38 2.44
C GLY A 205 23.83 -4.81 3.89
N SER A 206 23.50 -3.90 4.81
CA SER A 206 23.54 -4.15 6.24
C SER A 206 22.31 -3.62 6.97
N LEU A 207 21.92 -4.31 8.03
CA LEU A 207 20.84 -3.92 8.95
C LEU A 207 21.36 -3.92 10.38
N ARG A 208 21.05 -2.86 11.13
CA ARG A 208 21.15 -2.78 12.59
C ARG A 208 19.78 -2.41 13.17
N TRP A 209 19.12 -3.37 13.83
CA TRP A 209 17.86 -3.16 14.56
C TRP A 209 17.53 -4.36 15.46
N ARG A 210 16.98 -4.12 16.66
CA ARG A 210 16.50 -5.17 17.60
C ARG A 210 17.49 -6.33 17.82
N GLY A 211 18.74 -5.99 18.09
CA GLY A 211 19.80 -6.97 18.36
C GLY A 211 20.32 -7.69 17.10
N ALA A 212 19.71 -7.48 15.94
CA ALA A 212 20.36 -7.77 14.67
C ALA A 212 21.31 -6.63 14.33
N ASP A 213 22.53 -6.97 13.98
CA ASP A 213 23.53 -6.12 13.35
C ASP A 213 24.23 -7.07 12.40
N GLU A 214 23.88 -7.11 11.12
CA GLU A 214 24.39 -8.11 10.17
C GLU A 214 24.27 -7.70 8.69
N PRO A 215 25.06 -8.34 7.81
CA PRO A 215 24.81 -8.29 6.39
C PRO A 215 23.42 -8.85 6.06
N VAL A 216 22.77 -8.23 5.09
CA VAL A 216 21.45 -8.64 4.62
C VAL A 216 21.39 -8.69 3.09
N SER A 217 20.56 -9.58 2.56
CA SER A 217 20.22 -9.64 1.14
C SER A 217 18.75 -9.92 0.92
N GLY A 218 18.19 -9.43 -0.19
CA GLY A 218 16.78 -9.52 -0.53
C GLY A 218 16.58 -9.60 -2.03
N ALA A 219 15.72 -10.51 -2.47
CA ALA A 219 15.40 -10.69 -3.89
C ALA A 219 14.07 -10.03 -4.30
N ILE A 220 13.31 -9.51 -3.34
CA ILE A 220 11.99 -8.92 -3.54
C ILE A 220 11.97 -7.51 -2.99
N GLY A 221 11.60 -6.57 -3.86
CA GLY A 221 11.63 -5.15 -3.60
C GLY A 221 10.89 -4.36 -4.64
N TRP A 222 10.43 -3.18 -4.24
CA TRP A 222 9.67 -2.29 -5.10
C TRP A 222 10.12 -0.85 -4.90
N LEU A 223 10.18 -0.12 -6.00
CA LEU A 223 10.09 1.33 -6.05
C LEU A 223 8.73 1.67 -6.65
N ASP A 224 7.95 2.51 -5.99
CA ASP A 224 6.80 3.20 -6.55
C ASP A 224 7.11 4.70 -6.59
N ARG A 225 6.99 5.24 -7.78
CA ARG A 225 7.23 6.65 -8.08
C ARG A 225 5.94 7.25 -8.57
N GLN A 226 5.47 8.32 -7.92
CA GLN A 226 4.24 9.02 -8.32
C GLN A 226 4.42 10.53 -8.32
N TRP A 227 3.92 11.20 -9.36
CA TRP A 227 3.86 12.65 -9.39
C TRP A 227 2.53 13.15 -9.93
N PHE A 228 2.06 14.25 -9.34
CA PHE A 228 0.71 14.76 -9.53
C PHE A 228 0.73 16.16 -10.11
N PRO A 229 -0.15 16.49 -11.08
CA PRO A 229 -0.21 17.83 -11.63
C PRO A 229 -0.59 18.88 -10.57
N HIS A 230 -1.40 18.48 -9.59
CA HIS A 230 -1.83 19.30 -8.45
C HIS A 230 -1.62 18.57 -7.12
N TYR A 231 -1.74 19.34 -6.03
CA TYR A 231 -1.62 18.78 -4.68
C TYR A 231 -2.52 17.55 -4.54
N VAL A 232 -1.98 16.42 -4.08
CA VAL A 232 -2.71 15.13 -4.03
C VAL A 232 -4.03 15.24 -3.26
N GLY A 233 -4.08 16.07 -2.20
CA GLY A 233 -5.30 16.30 -1.42
C GLY A 233 -6.31 17.26 -2.05
N SER A 234 -6.04 17.84 -3.23
CA SER A 234 -6.89 18.86 -3.87
C SER A 234 -8.33 18.40 -4.15
N ARG A 235 -8.54 17.09 -4.35
CA ARG A 235 -9.86 16.49 -4.60
C ARG A 235 -10.41 15.69 -3.42
N ALA A 236 -9.73 15.69 -2.27
CA ALA A 236 -10.13 14.93 -1.09
C ALA A 236 -11.34 15.53 -0.32
N GLY A 237 -11.78 16.74 -0.69
CA GLY A 237 -12.85 17.47 0.00
C GLY A 237 -12.36 18.23 1.24
N ALA A 238 -13.22 19.07 1.82
CA ALA A 238 -12.86 19.94 2.95
C ALA A 238 -12.43 19.17 4.22
N LEU A 239 -12.97 17.96 4.41
CA LEU A 239 -12.62 17.08 5.52
C LEU A 239 -11.62 15.98 5.12
N ALA A 240 -11.05 16.03 3.91
CA ALA A 240 -10.14 15.02 3.38
C ALA A 240 -10.70 13.58 3.46
N ASP A 241 -12.00 13.41 3.27
CA ASP A 241 -12.73 12.16 3.51
C ASP A 241 -13.48 11.65 2.27
N ARG A 242 -13.30 12.27 1.09
CA ARG A 242 -14.04 11.93 -0.13
C ARG A 242 -13.61 10.59 -0.74
N TYR A 243 -12.31 10.28 -0.65
CA TYR A 243 -11.74 9.09 -1.24
C TYR A 243 -10.95 8.29 -0.20
N GLY A 244 -10.91 6.97 -0.39
CA GLY A 244 -9.94 6.07 0.23
C GLY A 244 -9.39 5.13 -0.83
N HIS A 245 -8.31 4.41 -0.51
CA HIS A 245 -7.68 3.50 -1.45
C HIS A 245 -7.17 2.21 -0.81
N HIS A 246 -7.01 1.22 -1.68
CA HIS A 246 -6.24 0.00 -1.48
C HIS A 246 -5.14 -0.02 -2.55
N TRP A 247 -3.90 -0.10 -2.13
CA TRP A 247 -2.77 -0.27 -3.02
C TRP A 247 -1.98 -1.48 -2.56
N SER A 248 -1.63 -2.39 -3.47
CA SER A 248 -0.83 -3.57 -3.14
C SER A 248 0.20 -3.86 -4.20
N GLN A 249 1.45 -4.01 -3.77
CA GLN A 249 2.55 -4.51 -4.62
C GLN A 249 2.80 -5.96 -4.25
N LEU A 250 2.82 -6.84 -5.24
CA LEU A 250 2.87 -8.29 -5.05
C LEU A 250 3.97 -8.87 -5.96
N SER A 251 4.81 -9.76 -5.43
CA SER A 251 5.78 -10.52 -6.21
C SER A 251 5.68 -11.99 -5.85
N LEU A 252 5.57 -12.84 -6.87
CA LEU A 252 5.51 -14.29 -6.76
C LEU A 252 6.87 -14.93 -7.05
N ASP A 253 7.07 -16.12 -6.50
CA ASP A 253 8.28 -16.94 -6.65
C ASP A 253 8.55 -17.42 -8.07
N ASN A 254 7.52 -17.45 -8.91
CA ASN A 254 7.60 -17.75 -10.33
C ASN A 254 7.96 -16.54 -11.21
N GLY A 255 8.30 -15.40 -10.59
CA GLY A 255 8.73 -14.18 -11.28
C GLY A 255 7.61 -13.26 -11.73
N TRP A 256 6.33 -13.62 -11.53
CA TRP A 256 5.22 -12.70 -11.82
C TRP A 256 5.06 -11.65 -10.73
N GLU A 257 4.72 -10.43 -11.13
CA GLU A 257 4.51 -9.33 -10.20
C GLU A 257 3.26 -8.55 -10.55
N PHE A 258 2.68 -7.92 -9.54
CA PHE A 258 1.42 -7.21 -9.67
C PHE A 258 1.45 -5.91 -8.89
N SER A 259 0.82 -4.89 -9.46
CA SER A 259 0.37 -3.75 -8.71
C SER A 259 -1.14 -3.65 -8.80
N LEU A 260 -1.81 -3.70 -7.65
CA LEU A 260 -3.24 -3.55 -7.51
C LEU A 260 -3.53 -2.17 -6.95
N TRP A 261 -4.40 -1.40 -7.59
CA TRP A 261 -4.88 -0.13 -7.04
C TRP A 261 -6.41 -0.07 -7.14
N ARG A 262 -7.06 0.18 -6.01
CA ARG A 262 -8.50 0.41 -5.93
C ARG A 262 -8.76 1.71 -5.23
N HIS A 263 -9.61 2.53 -5.81
CA HIS A 263 -10.04 3.78 -5.22
C HIS A 263 -11.53 3.69 -4.89
N PHE A 264 -11.91 4.25 -3.75
CA PHE A 264 -13.26 4.16 -3.21
C PHE A 264 -13.83 5.57 -3.01
N ALA A 265 -14.96 5.86 -3.64
CA ALA A 265 -15.73 7.07 -3.37
C ALA A 265 -16.48 6.89 -2.05
N ARG A 266 -15.95 7.47 -0.96
CA ARG A 266 -16.47 7.24 0.39
C ARG A 266 -17.87 7.77 0.60
N HIS A 267 -18.23 8.85 -0.08
CA HIS A 267 -19.57 9.44 0.00
C HIS A 267 -20.60 8.69 -0.85
N GLU A 268 -20.14 7.79 -1.72
CA GLU A 268 -20.98 6.93 -2.56
C GLU A 268 -20.93 5.48 -2.06
N ARG A 269 -21.07 5.29 -0.74
CA ARG A 269 -21.06 3.97 -0.09
C ARG A 269 -19.81 3.15 -0.39
N ASN A 270 -18.64 3.80 -0.39
CA ASN A 270 -17.36 3.18 -0.74
C ASN A 270 -17.39 2.49 -2.11
N ARG A 271 -18.17 3.00 -3.07
CA ARG A 271 -18.18 2.49 -4.45
C ARG A 271 -16.78 2.58 -5.04
N ILE A 272 -16.35 1.50 -5.69
CA ILE A 272 -15.10 1.50 -6.46
C ILE A 272 -15.26 2.47 -7.63
N VAL A 273 -14.33 3.42 -7.76
CA VAL A 273 -14.34 4.36 -8.88
C VAL A 273 -13.62 3.76 -10.11
N PRO A 274 -14.04 4.13 -11.33
CA PRO A 274 -13.31 3.79 -12.56
C PRO A 274 -11.82 4.16 -12.45
N PHE A 275 -10.97 3.51 -13.25
CA PHE A 275 -9.50 3.54 -13.16
C PHE A 275 -8.88 2.75 -12.01
N SER A 276 -9.65 1.94 -11.27
CA SER A 276 -9.11 0.88 -10.41
C SER A 276 -8.71 -0.33 -11.26
N GLY A 277 -7.61 -1.01 -10.95
CA GLY A 277 -7.14 -2.10 -11.78
C GLY A 277 -5.89 -2.80 -11.27
N LEU A 278 -5.36 -3.67 -12.12
CA LEU A 278 -4.19 -4.50 -11.87
C LEU A 278 -3.19 -4.33 -13.02
N THR A 279 -1.98 -3.87 -12.71
CA THR A 279 -0.83 -3.97 -13.60
C THR A 279 -0.21 -5.31 -13.35
N ILE A 280 -0.01 -6.07 -14.41
CA ILE A 280 0.59 -7.39 -14.39
C ILE A 280 1.95 -7.27 -15.08
N THR A 281 3.01 -7.68 -14.41
CA THR A 281 4.36 -7.76 -14.96
C THR A 281 4.77 -9.22 -15.03
N ASP A 282 5.01 -9.72 -16.24
CA ASP A 282 5.47 -11.09 -16.46
C ASP A 282 6.94 -11.27 -16.01
N PRO A 283 7.47 -12.51 -15.99
CA PRO A 283 8.86 -12.76 -15.59
C PRO A 283 9.90 -12.03 -16.45
N ASP A 284 9.59 -11.75 -17.72
CA ASP A 284 10.46 -11.04 -18.67
C ASP A 284 10.37 -9.51 -18.52
N GLY A 285 9.49 -9.02 -17.65
CA GLY A 285 9.31 -7.60 -17.37
C GLY A 285 8.31 -6.88 -18.28
N ARG A 286 7.54 -7.61 -19.09
CA ARG A 286 6.49 -7.01 -19.92
C ARG A 286 5.27 -6.72 -19.07
N THR A 287 4.72 -5.52 -19.27
CA THR A 287 3.56 -5.04 -18.51
C THR A 287 2.27 -5.17 -19.31
N SER A 288 1.20 -5.54 -18.63
CA SER A 288 -0.16 -5.53 -19.13
C SER A 288 -1.11 -5.03 -18.05
N PHE A 289 -2.38 -4.81 -18.42
CA PHE A 289 -3.41 -4.29 -17.53
C PHE A 289 -4.67 -5.13 -17.63
N THR A 290 -5.36 -5.27 -16.50
CA THR A 290 -6.74 -5.74 -16.45
C THR A 290 -7.53 -5.03 -15.36
N ASP A 291 -8.80 -4.74 -15.63
CA ASP A 291 -9.81 -4.40 -14.63
C ASP A 291 -10.68 -5.62 -14.23
N GLU A 292 -10.48 -6.75 -14.90
CA GLU A 292 -11.10 -8.04 -14.57
C GLU A 292 -10.28 -8.77 -13.50
N TYR A 293 -10.53 -8.41 -12.24
CA TYR A 293 -10.00 -9.09 -11.07
C TYR A 293 -11.06 -9.11 -9.96
N HIS A 294 -10.91 -10.05 -9.03
CA HIS A 294 -11.81 -10.17 -7.88
C HIS A 294 -11.04 -10.12 -6.57
N ILE A 295 -11.61 -9.42 -5.59
CA ILE A 295 -11.11 -9.37 -4.23
C ILE A 295 -12.19 -9.87 -3.29
N ASP A 296 -11.93 -10.99 -2.62
CA ASP A 296 -12.69 -11.41 -1.45
C ASP A 296 -11.96 -10.94 -0.20
N VAL A 297 -12.60 -10.10 0.63
CA VAL A 297 -12.05 -9.74 1.94
C VAL A 297 -12.15 -10.95 2.87
N LEU A 298 -11.06 -11.26 3.57
CA LEU A 298 -10.97 -12.42 4.47
C LEU A 298 -10.93 -12.01 5.94
N SER A 299 -10.32 -10.87 6.26
CA SER A 299 -10.28 -10.34 7.62
C SER A 299 -10.10 -8.82 7.66
N TYR A 300 -10.34 -8.27 8.85
CA TYR A 300 -10.14 -6.87 9.18
C TYR A 300 -9.31 -6.74 10.45
N CYS A 301 -8.42 -5.75 10.47
CA CYS A 301 -7.78 -5.29 11.70
C CYS A 301 -8.48 -4.02 12.21
N ARG A 302 -8.69 -3.98 13.52
CA ARG A 302 -9.13 -2.77 14.23
C ARG A 302 -7.93 -1.85 14.42
N ASP A 303 -8.10 -0.54 14.21
CA ASP A 303 -7.13 0.43 14.69
C ASP A 303 -7.33 0.65 16.19
N GLU A 304 -6.33 0.29 16.99
CA GLU A 304 -6.32 0.46 18.45
C GLU A 304 -5.90 1.88 18.88
N GLY A 305 -6.09 2.87 18.01
CA GLY A 305 -5.77 4.28 18.25
C GLY A 305 -4.36 4.69 17.79
N TYR A 306 -3.70 3.87 16.97
CA TYR A 306 -2.38 4.17 16.44
C TYR A 306 -2.41 5.16 15.27
N VAL A 307 -3.51 5.20 14.52
CA VAL A 307 -3.67 6.11 13.37
C VAL A 307 -4.41 7.37 13.81
N ILE A 308 -3.69 8.49 13.87
CA ILE A 308 -4.23 9.82 14.19
C ILE A 308 -3.85 10.77 13.05
N PRO A 309 -4.69 10.88 12.00
CA PRO A 309 -4.49 11.80 10.89
C PRO A 309 -4.53 13.26 11.31
N LEU A 310 -3.97 14.14 10.48
CA LEU A 310 -3.91 15.58 10.75
C LEU A 310 -5.31 16.20 10.92
N TYR A 311 -6.28 15.77 10.11
CA TYR A 311 -7.65 16.27 10.14
C TYR A 311 -8.56 15.57 11.16
N ALA A 312 -8.05 14.61 11.93
CA ALA A 312 -8.88 13.79 12.83
C ALA A 312 -9.76 14.59 13.80
N PRO A 313 -9.27 15.67 14.48
CA PRO A 313 -10.11 16.44 15.40
C PRO A 313 -11.30 17.11 14.70
N VAL A 314 -11.07 17.67 13.50
CA VAL A 314 -12.11 18.34 12.71
C VAL A 314 -13.09 17.30 12.16
N GLN A 315 -12.59 16.21 11.59
CA GLN A 315 -13.43 15.11 11.10
C GLN A 315 -14.33 14.54 12.21
N HIS A 316 -13.81 14.41 13.43
CA HIS A 316 -14.58 13.97 14.59
C HIS A 316 -15.67 14.98 14.96
N ALA A 317 -15.33 16.28 15.04
CA ALA A 317 -16.30 17.34 15.36
C ALA A 317 -17.46 17.44 14.36
N PHE A 318 -17.22 17.10 13.08
CA PHE A 318 -18.24 17.08 12.04
C PHE A 318 -18.87 15.69 11.80
N GLY A 319 -18.56 14.68 12.63
CA GLY A 319 -19.11 13.32 12.50
C GLY A 319 -18.69 12.57 11.22
N ALA A 320 -17.65 13.04 10.53
CA ALA A 320 -17.08 12.36 9.37
C ALA A 320 -16.18 11.17 9.75
N ARG A 321 -15.78 11.10 11.04
CA ARG A 321 -14.89 10.10 11.61
C ARG A 321 -15.37 9.68 13.00
N HIS A 322 -15.24 8.40 13.30
CA HIS A 322 -15.43 7.82 14.63
C HIS A 322 -14.12 7.21 15.15
N ASP A 323 -14.03 7.00 16.47
CA ASP A 323 -12.82 6.44 17.10
C ASP A 323 -12.60 4.98 16.71
N VAL A 324 -13.69 4.21 16.61
CA VAL A 324 -13.69 2.82 16.16
C VAL A 324 -13.51 2.77 14.64
N ARG A 325 -12.40 2.16 14.21
CA ARG A 325 -12.03 2.04 12.80
C ARG A 325 -11.51 0.65 12.49
N TYR A 326 -11.93 0.13 11.35
CA TYR A 326 -11.48 -1.14 10.81
C TYR A 326 -10.89 -0.95 9.42
N PHE A 327 -9.85 -1.72 9.13
CA PHE A 327 -9.21 -1.79 7.82
C PHE A 327 -9.18 -3.26 7.41
N PHE A 328 -9.60 -3.59 6.18
CA PHE A 328 -9.39 -4.96 5.70
C PHE A 328 -7.88 -5.23 5.67
N ASP A 329 -7.42 -6.42 6.03
CA ASP A 329 -5.99 -6.71 6.17
C ASP A 329 -5.54 -8.00 5.49
N ALA A 330 -6.44 -8.98 5.37
CA ALA A 330 -6.27 -10.14 4.51
C ALA A 330 -7.33 -10.19 3.41
N TYR A 331 -6.93 -10.66 2.24
CA TYR A 331 -7.82 -10.80 1.10
C TYR A 331 -7.38 -11.94 0.16
N ARG A 332 -8.31 -12.46 -0.63
CA ARG A 332 -8.02 -13.33 -1.76
C ARG A 332 -8.15 -12.54 -3.06
N LEU A 333 -7.11 -12.56 -3.88
CA LEU A 333 -7.08 -12.01 -5.23
C LEU A 333 -7.29 -13.13 -6.23
N ARG A 334 -8.22 -12.92 -7.18
CA ARG A 334 -8.39 -13.76 -8.37
C ARG A 334 -8.20 -12.95 -9.63
N VAL A 335 -7.49 -13.51 -10.60
CA VAL A 335 -7.28 -12.91 -11.93
C VAL A 335 -7.57 -13.98 -12.98
N PRO A 336 -8.80 -14.03 -13.53
CA PRO A 336 -9.22 -15.10 -14.44
C PRO A 336 -8.31 -15.27 -15.66
N ALA A 337 -7.84 -14.17 -16.24
CA ALA A 337 -6.95 -14.18 -17.41
C ALA A 337 -5.62 -14.91 -17.18
N LEU A 338 -5.22 -15.12 -15.93
CA LEU A 338 -3.98 -15.79 -15.53
C LEU A 338 -4.22 -17.14 -14.84
N ASP A 339 -5.48 -17.56 -14.68
CA ASP A 339 -5.87 -18.65 -13.77
C ASP A 339 -5.18 -18.50 -12.40
N LEU A 340 -5.16 -17.27 -11.89
CA LEU A 340 -4.50 -16.91 -10.63
C LEU A 340 -5.54 -16.84 -9.52
N GLU A 341 -5.26 -17.53 -8.41
CA GLU A 341 -5.92 -17.34 -7.13
C GLU A 341 -4.85 -17.32 -6.02
N ILE A 342 -4.69 -16.19 -5.32
CA ILE A 342 -3.75 -16.06 -4.21
C ILE A 342 -4.42 -15.44 -2.99
N THR A 343 -4.01 -15.89 -1.82
CA THR A 343 -4.39 -15.31 -0.53
C THR A 343 -3.25 -14.43 -0.02
N SER A 344 -3.55 -13.17 0.26
CA SER A 344 -2.67 -12.21 0.91
C SER A 344 -2.96 -12.17 2.41
N THR A 345 -2.00 -12.63 3.22
CA THR A 345 -2.10 -12.68 4.69
C THR A 345 -1.15 -11.68 5.33
N PRO A 346 -1.59 -10.80 6.25
CA PRO A 346 -0.71 -9.83 6.89
C PRO A 346 0.36 -10.51 7.76
N LEU A 347 1.60 -10.02 7.67
CA LEU A 347 2.73 -10.48 8.50
C LEU A 347 2.98 -9.56 9.71
N ALA A 348 2.25 -8.46 9.80
CA ALA A 348 2.27 -7.56 10.95
C ALA A 348 0.83 -7.15 11.29
N HIS A 349 0.48 -7.19 12.57
CA HIS A 349 -0.85 -6.81 13.03
C HIS A 349 -1.00 -5.28 13.01
N ALA A 350 -2.04 -4.78 12.32
CA ALA A 350 -2.39 -3.35 12.22
C ALA A 350 -1.15 -2.43 12.01
N PRO A 351 -0.45 -2.53 10.87
CA PRO A 351 0.78 -1.81 10.60
C PRO A 351 0.48 -0.33 10.32
N ALA A 352 0.29 0.44 11.38
CA ALA A 352 -0.15 1.83 11.37
C ALA A 352 1.04 2.77 11.16
N HIS A 353 0.80 3.82 10.38
CA HIS A 353 1.77 4.91 10.23
C HIS A 353 1.08 6.23 10.52
N ARG A 354 1.84 7.14 11.12
CA ARG A 354 1.39 8.52 11.24
C ARG A 354 1.54 9.15 9.87
N MET A 355 0.44 9.16 9.13
CA MET A 355 0.24 9.95 7.91
C MET A 355 -0.75 11.08 8.19
N PRO A 356 -0.81 12.11 7.32
CA PRO A 356 -1.82 13.15 7.39
C PRO A 356 -3.25 12.65 7.12
N VAL A 357 -3.38 11.42 6.60
CA VAL A 357 -4.60 10.66 6.32
C VAL A 357 -4.59 9.34 7.09
N ASP A 358 -5.72 8.63 7.15
CA ASP A 358 -5.72 7.25 7.65
C ASP A 358 -4.79 6.40 6.78
N TYR A 359 -3.85 5.67 7.39
CA TYR A 359 -2.85 4.93 6.64
C TYR A 359 -2.30 3.72 7.40
N LEU A 360 -2.56 2.53 6.86
CA LEU A 360 -1.91 1.28 7.26
C LEU A 360 -1.17 0.70 6.05
N SER A 361 0.09 0.31 6.23
CA SER A 361 0.86 -0.35 5.18
C SER A 361 1.80 -1.38 5.80
N GLY A 362 1.72 -2.62 5.36
CA GLY A 362 2.61 -3.64 5.91
C GLY A 362 2.82 -4.84 5.01
N PRO A 363 3.82 -5.66 5.35
CA PRO A 363 4.16 -6.84 4.58
C PRO A 363 3.06 -7.88 4.70
N THR A 364 2.89 -8.63 3.62
CA THR A 364 1.94 -9.73 3.47
C THR A 364 2.66 -10.93 2.87
N ARG A 365 2.20 -12.12 3.24
CA ARG A 365 2.57 -13.38 2.59
C ARG A 365 1.52 -13.73 1.56
N LEU A 366 1.97 -14.20 0.40
CA LEU A 366 1.13 -14.64 -0.70
C LEU A 366 1.24 -16.15 -0.86
N GLU A 367 0.11 -16.85 -0.92
CA GLU A 367 0.02 -18.30 -1.12
C GLU A 367 -1.20 -18.63 -1.99
N GLY A 368 -1.04 -19.50 -2.97
CA GLY A 368 -2.13 -19.92 -3.84
C GLY A 368 -1.68 -20.67 -5.09
N THR A 369 -2.39 -20.48 -6.20
CA THR A 369 -2.11 -21.14 -7.47
C THR A 369 -2.17 -20.20 -8.66
N MET A 370 -1.38 -20.49 -9.69
CA MET A 370 -1.43 -19.84 -11.00
C MET A 370 -1.32 -20.89 -12.11
N GLY A 371 -2.34 -20.98 -12.98
CA GLY A 371 -2.39 -22.04 -14.00
C GLY A 371 -2.41 -23.45 -13.37
N GLY A 372 -3.18 -23.62 -12.30
CA GLY A 372 -3.22 -24.83 -11.47
C GLY A 372 -1.93 -25.18 -10.69
N ARG A 373 -0.84 -24.40 -10.80
CA ARG A 373 0.43 -24.68 -10.11
C ARG A 373 0.56 -23.86 -8.83
N PRO A 374 1.07 -24.43 -7.72
CA PRO A 374 1.33 -23.67 -6.51
C PRO A 374 2.28 -22.49 -6.75
N VAL A 375 1.96 -21.35 -6.15
CA VAL A 375 2.81 -20.15 -6.13
C VAL A 375 2.83 -19.57 -4.73
N THR A 376 3.98 -19.03 -4.34
CA THR A 376 4.16 -18.28 -3.09
C THR A 376 4.79 -16.93 -3.37
N GLY A 377 4.75 -16.01 -2.41
CA GLY A 377 5.32 -14.69 -2.62
C GLY A 377 5.19 -13.77 -1.43
N PHE A 378 5.55 -12.52 -1.67
CA PHE A 378 5.41 -11.44 -0.71
C PHE A 378 4.77 -10.23 -1.37
N GLY A 379 4.10 -9.43 -0.55
CA GLY A 379 3.61 -8.13 -0.98
C GLY A 379 3.59 -7.10 0.13
N PHE A 380 3.31 -5.86 -0.22
CA PHE A 380 2.95 -4.80 0.71
C PHE A 380 1.50 -4.37 0.46
N ASN A 381 0.71 -4.29 1.53
CA ASN A 381 -0.71 -3.92 1.46
C ASN A 381 -0.94 -2.56 2.16
N GLU A 382 -1.05 -1.52 1.34
CA GLU A 382 -1.31 -0.13 1.72
C GLU A 382 -2.81 0.21 1.64
N ARG A 383 -3.31 0.86 2.69
CA ARG A 383 -4.74 1.07 2.91
C ARG A 383 -4.99 2.42 3.57
N THR A 384 -5.91 3.18 2.99
CA THR A 384 -6.43 4.42 3.59
C THR A 384 -7.93 4.39 3.82
N LEU A 385 -8.62 3.37 3.31
CA LEU A 385 -10.05 3.16 3.56
C LEU A 385 -10.28 2.67 4.99
N ALA A 386 -10.49 3.61 5.92
CA ALA A 386 -10.97 3.32 7.26
C ALA A 386 -12.49 3.17 7.28
N LEU A 387 -12.97 2.01 7.73
CA LEU A 387 -14.38 1.70 7.92
C LEU A 387 -14.77 2.06 9.35
N SER A 388 -15.66 3.05 9.52
CA SER A 388 -15.98 3.62 10.83
C SER A 388 -17.44 4.01 11.01
N ARG A 389 -18.22 4.13 9.92
CA ARG A 389 -19.64 4.49 9.98
C ARG A 389 -20.47 3.25 10.35
N PRO A 390 -21.68 3.40 10.93
CA PRO A 390 -22.49 2.25 11.32
C PRO A 390 -22.73 1.23 10.20
N TRP A 391 -23.05 1.68 8.99
CA TRP A 391 -23.23 0.78 7.84
C TRP A 391 -21.91 0.14 7.38
N GLU A 392 -20.76 0.80 7.59
CA GLU A 392 -19.45 0.23 7.28
C GLU A 392 -19.09 -0.85 8.30
N LEU A 393 -19.33 -0.65 9.60
CA LEU A 393 -19.08 -1.67 10.63
C LEU A 393 -20.05 -2.85 10.51
N GLN A 394 -21.28 -2.61 10.07
CA GLN A 394 -22.22 -3.68 9.72
C GLN A 394 -21.68 -4.52 8.56
N GLN A 395 -21.14 -3.89 7.51
CA GLN A 395 -20.48 -4.59 6.40
C GLN A 395 -19.29 -5.43 6.90
N VAL A 396 -18.44 -4.89 7.78
CA VAL A 396 -17.32 -5.62 8.40
C VAL A 396 -17.81 -6.88 9.12
N LEU A 397 -18.87 -6.78 9.92
CA LEU A 397 -19.43 -7.92 10.65
C LEU A 397 -20.00 -8.99 9.69
N VAL A 398 -20.72 -8.57 8.65
CA VAL A 398 -21.26 -9.48 7.63
C VAL A 398 -20.15 -10.19 6.86
N ASP A 399 -19.12 -9.46 6.41
CA ASP A 399 -18.02 -10.05 5.64
C ASP A 399 -17.23 -11.06 6.46
N SER A 400 -16.96 -10.75 7.73
CA SER A 400 -16.34 -11.68 8.68
C SER A 400 -17.17 -12.95 8.88
N LEU A 401 -18.50 -12.84 9.04
CA LEU A 401 -19.39 -14.00 9.18
C LEU A 401 -19.48 -14.81 7.89
N ARG A 402 -19.58 -14.17 6.73
CA ARG A 402 -19.61 -14.85 5.42
C ARG A 402 -18.33 -15.62 5.17
N HIS A 403 -17.17 -15.06 5.52
CA HIS A 403 -15.90 -15.77 5.42
C HIS A 403 -15.90 -17.04 6.28
N LEU A 404 -16.36 -16.95 7.54
CA LEU A 404 -16.44 -18.10 8.45
C LEU A 404 -17.49 -19.12 7.99
N ALA A 405 -18.61 -18.67 7.42
CA ALA A 405 -19.63 -19.56 6.89
C ALA A 405 -19.15 -20.39 5.70
N ARG A 406 -18.36 -19.79 4.79
CA ARG A 406 -17.69 -20.54 3.70
C ARG A 406 -16.69 -21.59 4.20
N ARG A 407 -16.26 -21.49 5.45
CA ARG A 407 -15.36 -22.43 6.12
C ARG A 407 -16.11 -23.38 7.06
N GLU A 408 -17.45 -23.35 7.04
CA GLU A 408 -18.33 -24.14 7.91
C GLU A 408 -18.11 -23.88 9.41
N VAL A 409 -17.56 -22.71 9.76
CA VAL A 409 -17.29 -22.28 11.14
C VAL A 409 -18.47 -21.52 11.74
N ALA A 410 -19.29 -20.86 10.91
CA ALA A 410 -20.48 -20.12 11.33
C ALA A 410 -21.67 -20.45 10.43
N PRO A 411 -22.92 -20.40 10.92
CA PRO A 411 -24.10 -20.61 10.08
C PRO A 411 -24.25 -19.48 9.04
N VAL A 412 -24.60 -19.82 7.79
CA VAL A 412 -24.92 -18.81 6.75
C VAL A 412 -26.07 -17.89 7.20
N ALA A 413 -27.08 -18.47 7.87
CA ALA A 413 -28.24 -17.74 8.37
C ALA A 413 -27.87 -16.61 9.37
N LEU A 414 -26.76 -16.75 10.10
CA LEU A 414 -26.29 -15.70 11.01
C LEU A 414 -25.77 -14.48 10.24
N ALA A 415 -25.05 -14.71 9.13
CA ALA A 415 -24.61 -13.62 8.26
C ALA A 415 -25.79 -12.89 7.61
N ASP A 416 -26.80 -13.63 7.16
CA ASP A 416 -28.02 -13.07 6.57
C ASP A 416 -28.81 -12.26 7.61
N ARG A 417 -28.91 -12.75 8.84
CA ARG A 417 -29.55 -12.02 9.93
C ARG A 417 -28.84 -10.72 10.26
N VAL A 418 -27.50 -10.70 10.30
CA VAL A 418 -26.76 -9.44 10.45
C VAL A 418 -26.99 -8.52 9.25
N ALA A 419 -27.15 -9.05 8.03
CA ALA A 419 -27.46 -8.24 6.86
C ALA A 419 -28.78 -7.46 6.98
N GLU A 420 -29.79 -8.02 7.68
CA GLU A 420 -31.07 -7.35 7.93
C GLU A 420 -30.91 -6.04 8.72
N THR A 421 -29.91 -5.94 9.59
CA THR A 421 -29.63 -4.69 10.33
C THR A 421 -29.21 -3.55 9.42
N GLY A 422 -28.70 -3.85 8.22
CA GLY A 422 -28.35 -2.84 7.21
C GLY A 422 -29.54 -1.97 6.82
N ALA A 423 -30.71 -2.58 6.57
CA ALA A 423 -31.92 -1.85 6.22
C ALA A 423 -32.41 -0.93 7.36
N LEU A 424 -32.26 -1.36 8.62
CA LEU A 424 -32.60 -0.53 9.79
C LEU A 424 -31.64 0.66 9.92
N ILE A 425 -30.33 0.44 9.70
CA ILE A 425 -29.32 1.50 9.73
C ILE A 425 -29.56 2.52 8.62
N GLU A 426 -29.84 2.04 7.39
CA GLU A 426 -30.15 2.89 6.25
C GLU A 426 -31.43 3.71 6.44
N GLY A 427 -32.46 3.12 7.05
CA GLY A 427 -33.70 3.80 7.41
C GLY A 427 -33.58 4.75 8.60
N GLY A 428 -32.38 4.95 9.17
CA GLY A 428 -32.15 5.81 10.34
C GLY A 428 -32.71 5.25 11.66
N LYS A 429 -33.13 3.98 11.67
CA LYS A 429 -33.75 3.30 12.83
C LYS A 429 -32.70 2.73 13.79
N LYS A 430 -31.78 3.58 14.25
CA LYS A 430 -30.63 3.17 15.07
C LYS A 430 -31.00 2.36 16.32
N ARG A 431 -32.06 2.76 17.04
CA ARG A 431 -32.54 2.06 18.24
C ARG A 431 -33.10 0.66 17.94
N GLU A 432 -33.84 0.52 16.84
CA GLU A 432 -34.32 -0.79 16.38
C GLU A 432 -33.14 -1.68 15.99
N ALA A 433 -32.16 -1.14 15.23
CA ALA A 433 -30.94 -1.86 14.85
C ALA A 433 -30.13 -2.31 16.08
N HIS A 434 -29.91 -1.42 17.05
CA HIS A 434 -29.25 -1.75 18.33
C HIS A 434 -29.98 -2.87 19.06
N THR A 435 -31.31 -2.80 19.14
CA THR A 435 -32.13 -3.80 19.85
C THR A 435 -32.06 -5.16 19.15
N PHE A 436 -32.13 -5.18 17.82
CA PHE A 436 -31.99 -6.38 17.02
C PHE A 436 -30.62 -7.03 17.19
N LEU A 437 -29.53 -6.24 17.11
CA LEU A 437 -28.18 -6.76 17.34
C LEU A 437 -28.03 -7.41 18.72
N GLN A 438 -28.59 -6.80 19.76
CA GLN A 438 -28.49 -7.32 21.13
C GLN A 438 -29.35 -8.55 21.38
N ARG A 439 -30.54 -8.63 20.78
CA ARG A 439 -31.51 -9.73 21.03
C ARG A 439 -31.35 -10.91 20.09
N GLU A 440 -31.09 -10.64 18.81
CA GLU A 440 -31.19 -11.65 17.76
C GLU A 440 -29.83 -12.09 17.21
N VAL A 441 -28.79 -11.25 17.31
CA VAL A 441 -27.45 -11.52 16.77
C VAL A 441 -26.47 -11.92 17.87
N ARG A 442 -26.34 -11.12 18.93
CA ARG A 442 -25.36 -11.35 20.00
C ARG A 442 -25.42 -12.77 20.58
N PRO A 443 -26.60 -13.33 20.93
CA PRO A 443 -26.64 -14.67 21.51
C PRO A 443 -26.10 -15.75 20.57
N GLU A 444 -26.29 -15.60 19.25
CA GLU A 444 -25.75 -16.54 18.26
C GLU A 444 -24.23 -16.38 18.10
N LEU A 445 -23.68 -15.18 18.33
CA LEU A 445 -22.23 -14.99 18.37
C LEU A 445 -21.60 -15.63 19.61
N GLU A 446 -22.29 -15.61 20.76
CA GLU A 446 -21.78 -16.13 22.04
C GLU A 446 -21.56 -17.64 22.06
N VAL A 447 -22.26 -18.39 21.19
CA VAL A 447 -22.12 -19.85 21.06
C VAL A 447 -21.02 -20.29 20.10
N LEU A 448 -20.40 -19.36 19.36
CA LEU A 448 -19.28 -19.68 18.48
C LEU A 448 -18.03 -20.07 19.27
N ALA A 449 -17.13 -20.83 18.65
CA ALA A 449 -15.86 -21.20 19.25
C ALA A 449 -14.85 -20.04 19.25
N GLU A 450 -13.93 -20.04 20.22
CA GLU A 450 -12.74 -19.18 20.15
C GLU A 450 -11.81 -19.61 19.00
N PRO A 451 -11.07 -18.68 18.38
CA PRO A 451 -11.01 -17.24 18.68
C PRO A 451 -12.10 -16.39 18.00
N HIS A 452 -12.98 -17.02 17.19
CA HIS A 452 -13.95 -16.31 16.35
C HIS A 452 -15.01 -15.57 17.15
N ARG A 453 -15.48 -16.19 18.25
CA ARG A 453 -16.42 -15.56 19.18
C ARG A 453 -15.92 -14.21 19.69
N SER A 454 -14.73 -14.15 20.27
CA SER A 454 -14.18 -12.91 20.84
C SER A 454 -14.04 -11.81 19.78
N HIS A 455 -13.60 -12.16 18.57
CA HIS A 455 -13.46 -11.23 17.47
C HIS A 455 -14.80 -10.66 17.01
N LEU A 456 -15.80 -11.51 16.78
CA LEU A 456 -17.12 -11.10 16.29
C LEU A 456 -17.93 -10.38 17.36
N LEU A 457 -17.83 -10.77 18.64
CA LEU A 457 -18.46 -10.03 19.73
C LEU A 457 -17.90 -8.63 19.85
N ARG A 458 -16.57 -8.45 19.70
CA ARG A 458 -15.96 -7.12 19.66
C ARG A 458 -16.54 -6.26 18.53
N LEU A 459 -16.63 -6.82 17.32
CA LEU A 459 -17.23 -6.13 16.17
C LEU A 459 -18.70 -5.73 16.44
N CYS A 460 -19.48 -6.65 17.01
CA CYS A 460 -20.87 -6.40 17.38
C CYS A 460 -21.00 -5.33 18.47
N ASP A 461 -20.11 -5.32 19.46
CA ASP A 461 -20.06 -4.32 20.53
C ASP A 461 -19.70 -2.94 20.00
N ASP A 462 -18.69 -2.87 19.15
CA ASP A 462 -18.25 -1.67 18.46
C ASP A 462 -19.38 -1.07 17.59
N LEU A 463 -20.07 -1.90 16.80
CA LEU A 463 -21.24 -1.48 16.01
C LEU A 463 -22.39 -1.02 16.93
N THR A 464 -22.71 -1.78 17.97
CA THR A 464 -23.76 -1.42 18.95
C THR A 464 -23.44 -0.07 19.60
N GLY A 465 -22.18 0.18 19.93
CA GLY A 465 -21.71 1.44 20.52
C GLY A 465 -22.00 2.65 19.64
N LEU A 466 -21.86 2.52 18.31
CA LEU A 466 -22.16 3.60 17.36
C LEU A 466 -23.67 3.84 17.12
N LEU A 467 -24.53 2.91 17.56
CA LEU A 467 -25.98 2.99 17.39
C LEU A 467 -26.71 3.55 18.61
N ARG A 468 -26.01 3.75 19.74
CA ARG A 468 -26.52 4.44 20.93
C ARG A 468 -26.63 5.94 20.67
#